data_AF-A0A962GQS5-F1
#
_entry.id   AF-A0A962GQS5-F1
#
_cell.length_a   1.000
_cell.length_b   1.000
_cell.length_c   1.000
_cell.angle_alpha   90.00
_cell.angle_beta   90.00
_cell.angle_gamma   90.00
#
_symmetry.space_group_name_H-M   'P 1'
#
loop_
_entity.id
_entity.type
_entity.pdbx_description
1 polymer ?
#
loop_
_entity_poly.entity_id
_entity_poly.type
_entity_poly.pdbx_seq_one_letter_code
_entity_poly.pdbx_strand_id
1 'polypeptide(L)'
;TPEAANARIFPSLRFILDNANDVPASAPLPGTSSPSFFTGELLPSTNRSLTFRATARDNRAGGGAVGDATTELTVTTLAGPFRVTAPNTAVDWPAGSTQTVSWDVAGTDVAPVSTAEVQISLSLDGGLSWPVELAAASANDGSEDVLIPANTPSSTQARVRVRAVGNVYFDLSDADLTISGSNTPPSISVSSSVTTQQGSPGTSTAVATISDLQDVAGDLLVDVLGAPDELQASVSNSNGSVMLDIAAACTLVAPTSGVKVYPLQLLVADTDGAVTTAELVVNVGRNATPTIGQYSDVNLLPGGNVQVPPDAPPADANDNLDGLSVSPTTLPDGGSVSVNAAGVVSIQAGSSSPAGVLTVTVSDGCGAVEQRRIVISTADELFENGFE
;
A
#
# COMPACT_ATOMS: atom_id res chain seq x y z
N THR A 1 -17.37 13.08 -28.30
CA THR A 1 -16.72 11.75 -28.27
C THR A 1 -17.10 11.08 -26.97
N PRO A 2 -17.28 9.75 -26.92
CA PRO A 2 -17.40 9.04 -25.63
C PRO A 2 -16.12 9.30 -24.82
N GLU A 3 -16.29 9.64 -23.56
CA GLU A 3 -15.18 9.91 -22.63
C GLU A 3 -15.29 8.90 -21.48
N ALA A 4 -14.15 8.51 -20.91
CA ALA A 4 -14.11 7.61 -19.75
C ALA A 4 -14.56 8.31 -18.45
N ALA A 5 -14.67 9.64 -18.48
CA ALA A 5 -15.15 10.45 -17.37
C ALA A 5 -16.66 10.26 -17.14
N ASN A 6 -17.05 10.18 -15.87
CA ASN A 6 -18.44 10.05 -15.43
C ASN A 6 -19.19 11.41 -15.36
N ALA A 7 -18.55 12.51 -15.78
CA ALA A 7 -19.12 13.85 -15.80
C ALA A 7 -18.60 14.64 -17.02
N ARG A 8 -19.36 15.66 -17.44
CA ARG A 8 -18.98 16.56 -18.54
C ARG A 8 -19.39 18.00 -18.22
N ILE A 9 -18.52 18.95 -18.55
CA ILE A 9 -18.71 20.39 -18.35
C ILE A 9 -18.89 21.08 -19.71
N PHE A 10 -19.75 22.10 -19.75
CA PHE A 10 -20.06 22.87 -20.96
C PHE A 10 -19.87 24.38 -20.70
N PRO A 11 -18.98 25.08 -21.42
CA PRO A 11 -17.97 24.52 -22.35
C PRO A 11 -16.96 23.64 -21.60
N SER A 12 -16.07 22.94 -22.31
CA SER A 12 -15.09 22.07 -21.63
C SER A 12 -14.24 22.86 -20.64
N LEU A 13 -13.82 22.21 -19.55
CA LEU A 13 -13.08 22.85 -18.45
C LEU A 13 -11.87 23.66 -18.93
N ARG A 14 -11.15 23.17 -19.94
CA ARG A 14 -10.04 23.89 -20.58
C ARG A 14 -10.43 25.32 -20.97
N PHE A 15 -11.56 25.49 -21.65
CA PHE A 15 -11.98 26.81 -22.11
C PHE A 15 -12.42 27.70 -20.94
N ILE A 16 -13.05 27.12 -19.92
CA ILE A 16 -13.40 27.85 -18.69
C ILE A 16 -12.13 28.35 -17.99
N LEU A 17 -11.09 27.51 -17.87
CA LEU A 17 -9.81 27.87 -17.24
C LEU A 17 -9.05 28.96 -18.00
N ASP A 18 -9.23 29.05 -19.32
CA ASP A 18 -8.67 30.10 -20.17
C ASP A 18 -9.53 31.39 -20.19
N ASN A 19 -10.56 31.48 -19.33
CA ASN A 19 -11.59 32.53 -19.34
C ASN A 19 -12.23 32.72 -20.74
N ALA A 20 -12.34 31.61 -21.49
CA ALA A 20 -12.94 31.55 -22.80
C ALA A 20 -14.31 30.90 -22.71
N ASN A 21 -15.36 31.70 -22.46
CA ASN A 21 -16.74 31.24 -22.55
C ASN A 21 -17.19 30.99 -24.01
N ASP A 22 -16.42 31.53 -24.97
CA ASP A 22 -16.55 31.25 -26.39
C ASP A 22 -15.35 30.44 -26.87
N VAL A 23 -15.60 29.25 -27.39
CA VAL A 23 -14.56 28.38 -27.94
C VAL A 23 -13.92 29.05 -29.18
N PRO A 24 -12.59 29.24 -29.23
CA PRO A 24 -11.93 29.74 -30.43
C PRO A 24 -12.23 28.82 -31.63
N ALA A 25 -12.52 29.41 -32.79
CA ALA A 25 -12.83 28.67 -34.02
C ALA A 25 -11.68 27.72 -34.46
N SER A 26 -10.46 27.92 -33.92
CA SER A 26 -9.26 27.15 -34.21
C SER A 26 -8.38 26.98 -32.96
N ALA A 27 -8.62 25.94 -32.15
CA ALA A 27 -7.69 25.55 -31.07
C ALA A 27 -7.50 24.01 -31.06
N PRO A 28 -6.31 23.48 -31.39
CA PRO A 28 -6.05 22.04 -31.30
C PRO A 28 -6.09 21.58 -29.82
N LEU A 29 -6.35 20.28 -29.59
CA LEU A 29 -6.05 19.67 -28.28
C LEU A 29 -4.51 19.64 -28.09
N PRO A 30 -3.98 19.88 -26.87
CA PRO A 30 -2.56 19.67 -26.59
C PRO A 30 -2.12 18.28 -27.06
N GLY A 31 -1.06 18.20 -27.87
CA GLY A 31 -0.56 16.94 -28.45
C GLY A 31 -1.21 16.51 -29.77
N THR A 32 -2.10 17.31 -30.37
CA THR A 32 -2.70 17.01 -31.69
C THR A 32 -2.47 18.15 -32.69
N SER A 33 -2.30 17.81 -33.97
CA SER A 33 -2.19 18.76 -35.09
C SER A 33 -3.34 18.66 -36.10
N SER A 34 -4.34 17.79 -35.84
CA SER A 34 -5.49 17.54 -36.71
C SER A 34 -6.60 16.76 -35.95
N PRO A 35 -7.90 17.02 -36.21
CA PRO A 35 -8.43 17.97 -37.17
C PRO A 35 -8.45 19.41 -36.65
N SER A 36 -8.41 20.37 -37.58
CA SER A 36 -8.45 21.83 -37.35
C SER A 36 -9.86 22.38 -37.10
N PHE A 37 -10.83 21.52 -36.78
CA PHE A 37 -12.17 21.90 -36.37
C PHE A 37 -12.56 21.07 -35.14
N PHE A 38 -12.91 21.75 -34.05
CA PHE A 38 -13.56 21.12 -32.91
C PHE A 38 -15.03 21.51 -32.86
N THR A 39 -15.88 20.54 -32.57
CA THR A 39 -17.19 20.75 -31.94
C THR A 39 -16.96 21.43 -30.59
N GLY A 40 -17.07 22.76 -30.55
CA GLY A 40 -17.19 23.53 -29.32
C GLY A 40 -18.66 23.74 -28.97
N GLU A 41 -19.01 23.59 -27.71
CA GLU A 41 -20.33 23.96 -27.21
C GLU A 41 -20.33 25.43 -26.77
N LEU A 42 -21.10 26.27 -27.47
CA LEU A 42 -21.36 27.64 -27.05
C LEU A 42 -22.44 27.66 -25.98
N LEU A 43 -22.27 28.52 -24.98
CA LEU A 43 -23.32 28.76 -24.00
C LEU A 43 -24.54 29.43 -24.69
N PRO A 44 -25.77 29.01 -24.36
CA PRO A 44 -26.97 29.57 -24.95
C PRO A 44 -27.17 31.02 -24.47
N SER A 45 -27.32 31.95 -25.43
CA SER A 45 -27.49 33.39 -25.15
C SER A 45 -28.94 33.89 -25.23
N THR A 46 -29.90 32.97 -25.41
CA THR A 46 -31.33 33.29 -25.60
C THR A 46 -32.21 32.33 -24.81
N ASN A 47 -33.43 32.76 -24.48
CA ASN A 47 -34.42 31.93 -23.79
C ASN A 47 -34.73 30.67 -24.61
N ARG A 48 -34.47 29.49 -24.05
CA ARG A 48 -34.76 28.21 -24.72
C ARG A 48 -34.73 27.03 -23.76
N SER A 49 -35.50 25.99 -24.07
CA SER A 49 -35.31 24.66 -23.49
C SER A 49 -34.21 23.92 -24.25
N LEU A 50 -33.29 23.31 -23.50
CA LEU A 50 -32.25 22.42 -23.99
C LEU A 50 -32.50 21.02 -23.44
N THR A 51 -32.57 20.02 -24.31
CA THR A 51 -32.63 18.61 -23.88
C THR A 51 -31.27 17.97 -24.06
N PHE A 52 -30.65 17.58 -22.95
CA PHE A 52 -29.40 16.82 -22.94
C PHE A 52 -29.68 15.33 -22.79
N ARG A 53 -28.87 14.50 -23.46
CA ARG A 53 -28.88 13.04 -23.32
C ARG A 53 -27.48 12.55 -23.01
N ALA A 54 -27.34 11.80 -21.92
CA ALA A 54 -26.14 11.04 -21.61
C ALA A 54 -26.33 9.59 -22.08
N THR A 55 -25.32 8.99 -22.70
CA THR A 55 -25.37 7.59 -23.16
C THR A 55 -24.10 6.88 -22.70
N ALA A 56 -24.26 5.87 -21.85
CA ALA A 56 -23.21 4.97 -21.40
C ALA A 56 -23.18 3.71 -22.26
N ARG A 57 -21.97 3.19 -22.51
CA ARG A 57 -21.73 1.93 -23.22
C ARG A 57 -20.80 1.09 -22.37
N ASP A 58 -21.11 -0.18 -22.18
CA ASP A 58 -20.30 -1.10 -21.34
C ASP A 58 -18.98 -1.57 -21.99
N ASN A 59 -18.74 -1.16 -23.24
CA ASN A 59 -17.58 -1.49 -24.05
C ASN A 59 -17.24 -2.99 -24.14
N ARG A 60 -18.23 -3.88 -23.98
CA ARG A 60 -18.00 -5.33 -24.07
C ARG A 60 -17.81 -5.76 -25.52
N ALA A 61 -16.67 -6.39 -25.81
CA ALA A 61 -16.38 -6.94 -27.13
C ALA A 61 -17.43 -7.98 -27.57
N GLY A 62 -17.92 -7.86 -28.80
CA GLY A 62 -18.85 -8.82 -29.40
C GLY A 62 -20.31 -8.73 -28.97
N GLY A 63 -20.71 -7.74 -28.15
CA GLY A 63 -22.12 -7.57 -27.76
C GLY A 63 -22.35 -6.64 -26.58
N GLY A 64 -21.82 -5.42 -26.64
CA GLY A 64 -21.99 -4.43 -25.58
C GLY A 64 -23.41 -3.86 -25.48
N ALA A 65 -23.84 -3.56 -24.26
CA ALA A 65 -25.10 -2.88 -23.96
C ALA A 65 -24.93 -1.36 -23.92
N VAL A 66 -26.04 -0.66 -24.13
CA VAL A 66 -26.14 0.80 -24.00
C VAL A 66 -27.21 1.14 -22.97
N GLY A 67 -26.94 2.16 -22.17
CA GLY A 67 -27.92 2.80 -21.29
C GLY A 67 -27.89 4.30 -21.53
N ASP A 68 -29.04 4.96 -21.44
CA ASP A 68 -29.11 6.40 -21.62
C ASP A 68 -30.10 7.06 -20.65
N ALA A 69 -29.87 8.35 -20.40
CA ALA A 69 -30.70 9.20 -19.56
C ALA A 69 -30.79 10.61 -20.18
N THR A 70 -31.92 11.27 -20.00
CA THR A 70 -32.17 12.62 -20.53
C THR A 70 -32.48 13.62 -19.42
N THR A 71 -32.06 14.86 -19.60
CA THR A 71 -32.41 15.99 -18.73
C THR A 71 -32.82 17.19 -19.58
N GLU A 72 -33.70 18.03 -19.06
CA GLU A 72 -34.12 19.28 -19.69
C GLU A 72 -33.62 20.47 -18.86
N LEU A 73 -33.00 21.44 -19.53
CA LEU A 73 -32.51 22.68 -18.96
C LEU A 73 -33.25 23.85 -19.61
N THR A 74 -33.86 24.71 -18.81
CA THR A 74 -34.44 25.97 -19.29
C THR A 74 -33.42 27.08 -19.14
N VAL A 75 -33.08 27.73 -20.24
CA VAL A 75 -32.19 28.90 -20.28
C VAL A 75 -33.03 30.16 -20.20
N THR A 76 -32.60 31.12 -19.37
CA THR A 76 -33.21 32.44 -19.27
C THR A 76 -32.19 33.54 -19.53
N THR A 77 -32.62 34.64 -20.14
CA THR A 77 -31.86 35.90 -20.27
C THR A 77 -32.17 36.88 -19.13
N LEU A 78 -32.99 36.48 -18.15
CA LEU A 78 -33.32 37.31 -16.98
C LEU A 78 -32.26 37.23 -15.88
N ALA A 79 -31.28 36.33 -16.02
CA ALA A 79 -30.16 36.19 -15.11
C ALA A 79 -28.87 35.98 -15.90
N GLY A 80 -27.75 36.34 -15.29
CA GLY A 80 -26.41 36.16 -15.82
C GLY A 80 -25.79 37.39 -16.50
N PRO A 81 -24.46 37.36 -16.72
CA PRO A 81 -23.57 36.25 -16.39
C PRO A 81 -23.23 36.22 -14.88
N PHE A 82 -23.37 35.05 -14.26
CA PHE A 82 -22.87 34.81 -12.91
C PHE A 82 -21.35 34.73 -12.97
N ARG A 83 -20.64 35.54 -12.18
CA ARG A 83 -19.17 35.65 -12.28
C ARG A 83 -18.49 35.82 -10.95
N VAL A 84 -17.43 35.08 -10.67
CA VAL A 84 -16.49 35.41 -9.62
C VAL A 84 -15.86 36.76 -9.97
N THR A 85 -15.85 37.69 -9.04
CA THR A 85 -15.25 39.03 -9.20
C THR A 85 -13.98 39.19 -8.38
N ALA A 86 -13.85 38.45 -7.27
CA ALA A 86 -12.64 38.38 -6.46
C ALA A 86 -12.51 37.01 -5.78
N PRO A 87 -11.32 36.40 -5.75
CA PRO A 87 -10.09 36.85 -6.41
C PRO A 87 -10.15 36.64 -7.93
N ASN A 88 -9.59 37.57 -8.72
CA ASN A 88 -9.46 37.48 -10.18
C ASN A 88 -8.09 37.94 -10.71
N THR A 89 -7.14 38.13 -9.80
CA THR A 89 -5.76 38.52 -10.08
C THR A 89 -4.83 37.67 -9.25
N ALA A 90 -3.54 37.66 -9.59
CA ALA A 90 -2.54 37.06 -8.72
C ALA A 90 -2.55 37.74 -7.35
N VAL A 91 -2.96 36.98 -6.34
CA VAL A 91 -2.99 37.36 -4.93
C VAL A 91 -2.38 36.24 -4.11
N ASP A 92 -1.84 36.58 -2.95
CA ASP A 92 -1.32 35.60 -1.99
C ASP A 92 -2.27 35.45 -0.82
N TRP A 93 -2.73 34.22 -0.59
CA TRP A 93 -3.65 33.84 0.48
C TRP A 93 -2.93 32.89 1.45
N PRO A 94 -2.59 33.37 2.66
CA PRO A 94 -1.97 32.52 3.66
C PRO A 94 -2.91 31.42 4.13
N ALA A 95 -2.41 30.20 4.28
CA ALA A 95 -3.15 29.14 4.95
C ALA A 95 -3.53 29.56 6.38
N GLY A 96 -4.73 29.21 6.84
CA GLY A 96 -5.24 29.56 8.16
C GLY A 96 -5.80 30.98 8.28
N SER A 97 -5.87 31.73 7.17
CA SER A 97 -6.41 33.09 7.14
C SER A 97 -7.82 33.15 6.57
N THR A 98 -8.60 34.14 7.02
CA THR A 98 -9.90 34.47 6.41
C THR A 98 -9.69 35.35 5.20
N GLN A 99 -10.33 34.99 4.09
CA GLN A 99 -10.27 35.68 2.81
C GLN A 99 -11.69 35.95 2.30
N THR A 100 -11.90 37.06 1.62
CA THR A 100 -13.21 37.40 1.05
C THR A 100 -13.29 36.92 -0.40
N VAL A 101 -14.31 36.14 -0.72
CA VAL A 101 -14.69 35.77 -2.08
C VAL A 101 -15.92 36.59 -2.46
N SER A 102 -15.91 37.20 -3.65
CA SER A 102 -17.06 37.97 -4.15
C SER A 102 -17.42 37.56 -5.57
N TRP A 103 -18.70 37.66 -5.90
CA TRP A 103 -19.24 37.32 -7.21
C TRP A 103 -20.41 38.24 -7.60
N ASP A 104 -20.65 38.36 -8.90
CA ASP A 104 -21.86 38.95 -9.45
C ASP A 104 -22.99 37.91 -9.38
N VAL A 105 -23.94 38.14 -8.48
CA VAL A 105 -25.17 37.32 -8.34
C VAL A 105 -25.96 37.31 -9.65
N ALA A 106 -25.93 38.40 -10.41
CA ALA A 106 -26.54 38.55 -11.73
C ALA A 106 -28.01 38.06 -11.80
N GLY A 107 -28.81 38.29 -10.77
CA GLY A 107 -30.22 37.91 -10.71
C GLY A 107 -30.47 36.39 -10.65
N THR A 108 -29.45 35.59 -10.33
CA THR A 108 -29.60 34.14 -10.19
C THR A 108 -30.30 33.71 -8.91
N ASP A 109 -30.35 34.58 -7.90
CA ASP A 109 -31.05 34.43 -6.63
C ASP A 109 -32.57 34.60 -6.73
N VAL A 110 -33.04 35.28 -7.78
CA VAL A 110 -34.46 35.53 -8.05
C VAL A 110 -35.03 34.61 -9.13
N ALA A 111 -36.37 34.51 -9.18
CA ALA A 111 -37.05 33.74 -10.21
C ALA A 111 -36.71 34.28 -11.62
N PRO A 112 -36.49 33.41 -12.63
CA PRO A 112 -36.82 31.98 -12.62
C PRO A 112 -35.67 31.05 -12.19
N VAL A 113 -34.47 31.56 -11.86
CA VAL A 113 -33.31 30.73 -11.49
C VAL A 113 -33.36 30.32 -10.02
N SER A 114 -33.70 31.26 -9.13
CA SER A 114 -34.01 31.02 -7.71
C SER A 114 -32.97 30.21 -6.92
N THR A 115 -31.68 30.43 -7.19
CA THR A 115 -30.59 29.82 -6.41
C THR A 115 -30.38 30.60 -5.12
N ALA A 116 -30.87 30.06 -4.00
CA ALA A 116 -30.73 30.68 -2.69
C ALA A 116 -29.29 30.63 -2.14
N GLU A 117 -28.53 29.58 -2.48
CA GLU A 117 -27.23 29.30 -1.88
C GLU A 117 -26.18 28.89 -2.93
N VAL A 118 -24.93 29.19 -2.64
CA VAL A 118 -23.74 28.80 -3.42
C VAL A 118 -22.77 28.01 -2.56
N GLN A 119 -22.00 27.12 -3.19
CA GLN A 119 -20.85 26.47 -2.58
C GLN A 119 -19.56 27.14 -3.10
N ILE A 120 -18.62 27.37 -2.19
CA ILE A 120 -17.29 27.88 -2.49
C ILE A 120 -16.25 26.77 -2.25
N SER A 121 -15.42 26.51 -3.25
CA SER A 121 -14.34 25.51 -3.19
C SER A 121 -13.03 26.06 -3.73
N LEU A 122 -11.92 25.52 -3.24
CA LEU A 122 -10.56 25.86 -3.64
C LEU A 122 -9.91 24.67 -4.36
N SER A 123 -9.28 24.98 -5.48
CA SER A 123 -8.39 24.12 -6.23
C SER A 123 -6.94 24.48 -5.89
N LEU A 124 -6.04 23.49 -5.90
CA LEU A 124 -4.60 23.69 -5.79
C LEU A 124 -3.84 23.31 -7.08
N ASP A 125 -4.54 22.82 -8.10
CA ASP A 125 -3.96 22.22 -9.32
C ASP A 125 -4.44 22.91 -10.63
N GLY A 126 -4.66 24.22 -10.59
CA GLY A 126 -5.08 25.00 -11.76
C GLY A 126 -6.55 24.81 -12.13
N GLY A 127 -7.38 24.25 -11.24
CA GLY A 127 -8.82 24.07 -11.39
C GLY A 127 -9.22 22.70 -11.95
N LEU A 128 -8.28 21.75 -12.02
CA LEU A 128 -8.52 20.38 -12.48
C LEU A 128 -9.28 19.56 -11.43
N SER A 129 -8.98 19.77 -10.14
CA SER A 129 -9.69 19.20 -9.01
C SER A 129 -10.07 20.27 -7.98
N TRP A 130 -11.02 19.93 -7.09
CA TRP A 130 -11.58 20.88 -6.12
C TRP A 130 -11.68 20.23 -4.73
N PRO A 131 -10.55 19.83 -4.12
CA PRO A 131 -10.55 19.02 -2.91
C PRO A 131 -10.88 19.81 -1.64
N VAL A 132 -10.69 21.14 -1.65
CA VAL A 132 -10.89 21.99 -0.47
C VAL A 132 -12.26 22.67 -0.54
N GLU A 133 -13.18 22.25 0.31
CA GLU A 133 -14.45 22.96 0.51
C GLU A 133 -14.24 24.12 1.48
N LEU A 134 -14.53 25.35 1.02
CA LEU A 134 -14.36 26.57 1.82
C LEU A 134 -15.67 27.02 2.46
N ALA A 135 -16.80 26.85 1.77
CA ALA A 135 -18.14 27.07 2.31
C ALA A 135 -19.13 26.15 1.59
N ALA A 136 -19.73 25.19 2.31
CA ALA A 136 -20.64 24.20 1.72
C ALA A 136 -21.94 24.79 1.17
N ALA A 137 -22.45 25.83 1.85
CA ALA A 137 -23.65 26.59 1.54
C ALA A 137 -23.54 27.99 2.15
N SER A 138 -23.41 29.01 1.30
CA SER A 138 -23.47 30.44 1.65
C SER A 138 -24.62 31.08 0.86
N ALA A 139 -25.21 32.17 1.37
CA ALA A 139 -26.26 32.89 0.67
C ALA A 139 -25.75 33.40 -0.69
N ASN A 140 -26.58 33.33 -1.72
CA ASN A 140 -26.24 33.88 -3.04
C ASN A 140 -26.43 35.41 -3.07
N ASP A 141 -25.69 36.14 -2.25
CA ASP A 141 -25.82 37.60 -2.05
C ASP A 141 -24.60 38.40 -2.56
N GLY A 142 -23.60 37.72 -3.09
CA GLY A 142 -22.48 38.31 -3.83
C GLY A 142 -21.16 38.37 -3.07
N SER A 143 -21.10 37.94 -1.81
CA SER A 143 -19.84 37.87 -1.07
C SER A 143 -19.89 36.93 0.13
N GLU A 144 -18.79 36.25 0.41
CA GLU A 144 -18.62 35.41 1.60
C GLU A 144 -17.18 35.51 2.12
N ASP A 145 -17.02 35.56 3.43
CA ASP A 145 -15.72 35.43 4.09
C ASP A 145 -15.43 33.95 4.37
N VAL A 146 -14.40 33.41 3.73
CA VAL A 146 -14.02 32.00 3.83
C VAL A 146 -12.72 31.83 4.59
N LEU A 147 -12.64 30.81 5.44
CA LEU A 147 -11.39 30.43 6.10
C LEU A 147 -10.61 29.48 5.19
N ILE A 148 -9.40 29.87 4.80
CA ILE A 148 -8.46 28.93 4.19
C ILE A 148 -7.96 28.00 5.30
N PRO A 149 -8.13 26.67 5.19
CA PRO A 149 -7.66 25.75 6.22
C PRO A 149 -6.16 25.94 6.51
N ALA A 150 -5.78 25.85 7.78
CA ALA A 150 -4.39 26.05 8.20
C ALA A 150 -3.43 24.99 7.62
N ASN A 151 -3.96 23.82 7.28
CA ASN A 151 -3.23 22.71 6.67
C ASN A 151 -3.30 22.72 5.14
N THR A 152 -3.77 23.78 4.48
CA THR A 152 -3.73 23.83 3.01
C THR A 152 -2.28 23.91 2.53
N PRO A 153 -1.84 22.98 1.63
CA PRO A 153 -0.50 23.03 1.04
C PRO A 153 -0.22 24.31 0.27
N SER A 154 1.06 24.64 0.10
CA SER A 154 1.43 25.76 -0.77
C SER A 154 1.14 25.42 -2.23
N SER A 155 0.57 26.35 -2.97
CA SER A 155 0.38 26.20 -4.41
C SER A 155 0.44 27.56 -5.08
N THR A 156 1.06 27.62 -6.27
CA THR A 156 1.05 28.80 -7.14
C THR A 156 0.00 28.71 -8.24
N GLN A 157 -0.81 27.64 -8.23
CA GLN A 157 -1.81 27.33 -9.26
C GLN A 157 -3.22 27.26 -8.67
N ALA A 158 -3.48 27.96 -7.56
CA ALA A 158 -4.77 27.84 -6.92
C ALA A 158 -5.86 28.61 -7.70
N ARG A 159 -7.09 28.10 -7.64
CA ARG A 159 -8.31 28.73 -8.22
C ARG A 159 -9.43 28.66 -7.20
N VAL A 160 -10.30 29.67 -7.17
CA VAL A 160 -11.57 29.62 -6.43
C VAL A 160 -12.70 29.30 -7.40
N ARG A 161 -13.66 28.49 -6.96
CA ARG A 161 -14.92 28.23 -7.66
C ARG A 161 -16.08 28.61 -6.77
N VAL A 162 -17.03 29.33 -7.33
CA VAL A 162 -18.36 29.52 -6.75
C VAL A 162 -19.36 28.77 -7.63
N ARG A 163 -20.04 27.78 -7.07
CA ARG A 163 -21.04 26.97 -7.79
C ARG A 163 -22.41 27.08 -7.14
N ALA A 164 -23.46 27.00 -7.94
CA ALA A 164 -24.82 26.96 -7.42
C ALA A 164 -25.07 25.69 -6.58
N VAL A 165 -25.82 25.83 -5.49
CA VAL A 165 -26.41 24.70 -4.77
C VAL A 165 -27.79 24.42 -5.35
N GLY A 166 -28.03 23.19 -5.82
CA GLY A 166 -29.31 22.78 -6.41
C GLY A 166 -29.56 23.27 -7.85
N ASN A 167 -28.55 23.85 -8.51
CA ASN A 167 -28.62 24.30 -9.91
C ASN A 167 -27.33 23.93 -10.67
N VAL A 168 -27.29 24.13 -12.00
CA VAL A 168 -26.25 23.57 -12.89
C VAL A 168 -25.32 24.62 -13.50
N TYR A 169 -24.89 25.60 -12.70
CA TYR A 169 -23.93 26.62 -13.12
C TYR A 169 -22.89 26.90 -12.03
N PHE A 170 -21.74 27.42 -12.46
CA PHE A 170 -20.65 27.87 -11.61
C PHE A 170 -19.78 28.86 -12.38
N ASP A 171 -18.90 29.56 -11.66
CA ASP A 171 -17.81 30.32 -12.25
C ASP A 171 -16.53 30.14 -11.43
N LEU A 172 -15.38 30.42 -12.04
CA LEU A 172 -14.04 30.28 -11.48
C LEU A 172 -13.33 31.63 -11.44
N SER A 173 -12.36 31.79 -10.55
CA SER A 173 -11.42 32.91 -10.62
C SER A 173 -10.63 32.88 -11.94
N ASP A 174 -10.43 34.03 -12.58
CA ASP A 174 -9.77 34.15 -13.89
C ASP A 174 -8.26 33.90 -13.87
N ALA A 175 -7.61 34.06 -12.71
CA ALA A 175 -6.16 34.01 -12.56
C ALA A 175 -5.71 33.06 -11.45
N ASP A 176 -4.46 32.59 -11.55
CA ASP A 176 -3.78 31.84 -10.49
C ASP A 176 -3.55 32.73 -9.29
N LEU A 177 -3.99 32.23 -8.14
CA LEU A 177 -3.61 32.75 -6.84
C LEU A 177 -2.55 31.83 -6.22
N THR A 178 -1.77 32.42 -5.32
CA THR A 178 -0.82 31.68 -4.50
C THR A 178 -1.47 31.38 -3.15
N ILE A 179 -1.40 30.13 -2.71
CA ILE A 179 -1.60 29.76 -1.31
C ILE A 179 -0.22 29.72 -0.66
N SER A 180 0.02 30.61 0.30
CA SER A 180 1.20 30.56 1.17
C SER A 180 0.90 29.68 2.38
N GLY A 181 1.02 28.36 2.16
CA GLY A 181 0.98 27.34 3.22
C GLY A 181 2.37 26.99 3.74
N SER A 182 2.43 26.36 4.90
CA SER A 182 3.64 25.67 5.38
C SER A 182 3.50 24.18 5.11
N ASN A 183 4.51 23.58 4.48
CA ASN A 183 4.60 22.13 4.46
C ASN A 183 4.99 21.64 5.87
N THR A 184 4.10 20.89 6.53
CA THR A 184 4.34 20.36 7.88
C THR A 184 4.91 18.97 7.72
N PRO A 185 6.06 18.63 8.33
CA PRO A 185 6.61 17.29 8.20
C PRO A 185 5.63 16.22 8.70
N PRO A 186 5.60 15.03 8.06
CA PRO A 186 4.76 13.92 8.49
C PRO A 186 4.99 13.52 9.94
N SER A 187 4.01 12.84 10.52
CA SER A 187 4.09 12.26 11.86
C SER A 187 4.30 10.75 11.79
N ILE A 188 5.15 10.22 12.68
CA ILE A 188 5.42 8.78 12.80
C ILE A 188 5.14 8.36 14.25
N SER A 189 4.31 7.33 14.43
CA SER A 189 4.08 6.67 15.71
C SER A 189 4.51 5.21 15.64
N VAL A 190 5.73 4.91 16.10
CA VAL A 190 6.26 3.54 16.14
C VAL A 190 5.52 2.75 17.23
N SER A 191 4.92 1.62 16.85
CA SER A 191 4.03 0.84 17.73
C SER A 191 4.79 -0.17 18.60
N SER A 192 5.89 -0.74 18.10
CA SER A 192 6.66 -1.77 18.81
C SER A 192 8.03 -2.00 18.18
N SER A 193 8.96 -2.54 18.98
CA SER A 193 10.17 -3.16 18.44
C SER A 193 9.85 -4.50 17.78
N VAL A 194 10.69 -4.90 16.82
CA VAL A 194 10.57 -6.19 16.13
C VAL A 194 11.63 -7.13 16.66
N THR A 195 11.28 -8.41 16.89
CA THR A 195 12.23 -9.44 17.30
C THR A 195 12.24 -10.57 16.27
N THR A 196 13.43 -10.96 15.83
CA THR A 196 13.66 -12.10 14.92
C THR A 196 14.91 -12.86 15.38
N GLN A 197 15.21 -14.00 14.77
CA GLN A 197 16.42 -14.78 15.01
C GLN A 197 17.21 -14.93 13.71
N GLN A 198 18.53 -14.99 13.79
CA GLN A 198 19.37 -15.34 12.64
C GLN A 198 18.85 -16.64 12.00
N GLY A 199 18.76 -16.65 10.66
CA GLY A 199 18.25 -17.78 9.90
C GLY A 199 16.74 -17.86 9.77
N SER A 200 15.98 -17.06 10.51
CA SER A 200 14.51 -17.12 10.46
C SER A 200 13.98 -16.76 9.06
N PRO A 201 12.88 -17.39 8.63
CA PRO A 201 12.14 -16.95 7.45
C PRO A 201 11.74 -15.47 7.53
N GLY A 202 11.58 -14.85 6.36
CA GLY A 202 11.09 -13.47 6.27
C GLY A 202 9.72 -13.32 6.91
N THR A 203 9.53 -12.28 7.72
CA THR A 203 8.27 -11.97 8.40
C THR A 203 7.80 -10.57 8.02
N SER A 204 6.48 -10.39 7.89
CA SER A 204 5.86 -9.09 7.63
C SER A 204 5.03 -8.66 8.83
N THR A 205 5.33 -7.51 9.41
CA THR A 205 4.63 -6.99 10.60
C THR A 205 4.40 -5.49 10.52
N ALA A 206 3.26 -5.02 11.04
CA ALA A 206 3.02 -3.59 11.21
C ALA A 206 3.93 -3.05 12.33
N VAL A 207 4.65 -1.96 12.07
CA VAL A 207 5.65 -1.38 13.01
C VAL A 207 5.39 0.07 13.37
N ALA A 208 4.61 0.79 12.57
CA ALA A 208 4.27 2.18 12.84
C ALA A 208 2.96 2.57 12.14
N THR A 209 2.33 3.61 12.66
CA THR A 209 1.31 4.37 11.95
C THR A 209 1.85 5.74 11.57
N ILE A 210 1.53 6.19 10.37
CA ILE A 210 1.93 7.49 9.84
C ILE A 210 0.72 8.29 9.41
N SER A 211 0.84 9.61 9.54
CA SER A 211 -0.16 10.56 9.11
C SER A 211 0.51 11.88 8.79
N ASP A 212 -0.14 12.64 7.93
CA ASP A 212 0.24 13.99 7.61
C ASP A 212 -0.99 14.90 7.61
N LEU A 213 -0.81 16.21 7.78
CA LEU A 213 -1.92 17.16 7.79
C LEU A 213 -2.33 17.58 6.37
N GLN A 214 -1.38 17.58 5.43
CA GLN A 214 -1.52 18.02 4.05
C GLN A 214 -1.83 16.85 3.12
N ASP A 215 -1.17 15.71 3.33
CA ASP A 215 -1.27 14.53 2.48
C ASP A 215 -2.16 13.42 3.05
N VAL A 216 -2.86 12.72 2.15
CA VAL A 216 -3.54 11.48 2.52
C VAL A 216 -2.52 10.42 2.88
N ALA A 217 -2.80 9.64 3.93
CA ALA A 217 -1.83 8.72 4.51
C ALA A 217 -1.29 7.67 3.53
N GLY A 218 -2.04 7.32 2.47
CA GLY A 218 -1.61 6.40 1.42
C GLY A 218 -0.58 6.95 0.44
N ASP A 219 -0.44 8.27 0.32
CA ASP A 219 0.48 8.92 -0.62
C ASP A 219 1.86 9.17 0.00
N LEU A 220 1.99 9.00 1.32
CA LEU A 220 3.24 9.12 2.03
C LEU A 220 4.23 8.03 1.60
N LEU A 221 5.45 8.45 1.28
CA LEU A 221 6.55 7.56 0.93
C LEU A 221 7.28 7.10 2.20
N VAL A 222 7.68 5.83 2.24
CA VAL A 222 8.37 5.24 3.39
C VAL A 222 9.66 4.57 2.95
N ASP A 223 10.69 4.66 3.78
CA ASP A 223 11.97 3.97 3.60
C ASP A 223 12.56 3.56 4.96
N VAL A 224 13.45 2.57 4.97
CA VAL A 224 14.16 2.12 6.16
C VAL A 224 15.66 2.18 5.94
N LEU A 225 16.35 2.90 6.82
CA LEU A 225 17.78 3.16 6.73
C LEU A 225 18.55 2.48 7.87
N GLY A 226 19.83 2.21 7.63
CA GLY A 226 20.75 1.68 8.63
C GLY A 226 20.72 0.16 8.80
N ALA A 227 19.93 -0.56 7.99
CA ALA A 227 19.98 -2.01 7.97
C ALA A 227 21.23 -2.48 7.19
N PRO A 228 22.06 -3.37 7.74
CA PRO A 228 23.10 -4.03 6.94
C PRO A 228 22.47 -5.01 5.95
N ASP A 229 23.18 -5.33 4.86
CA ASP A 229 22.67 -6.18 3.76
C ASP A 229 22.17 -7.56 4.24
N GLU A 230 22.76 -8.12 5.31
CA GLU A 230 22.36 -9.41 5.86
C GLU A 230 21.08 -9.32 6.73
N LEU A 231 20.65 -8.13 7.11
CA LEU A 231 19.35 -7.85 7.73
C LEU A 231 18.45 -7.26 6.65
N GLN A 232 17.84 -8.15 5.87
CA GLN A 232 17.06 -7.84 4.67
C GLN A 232 15.75 -7.14 5.04
N ALA A 233 15.84 -5.85 5.38
CA ALA A 233 14.73 -5.02 5.82
C ALA A 233 14.21 -4.18 4.65
N SER A 234 12.90 -4.20 4.45
CA SER A 234 12.18 -3.30 3.56
C SER A 234 10.87 -2.87 4.18
N VAL A 235 10.37 -1.70 3.82
CA VAL A 235 9.10 -1.17 4.33
C VAL A 235 8.13 -0.88 3.20
N SER A 236 6.84 -0.98 3.51
CA SER A 236 5.76 -0.56 2.62
C SER A 236 4.68 0.19 3.40
N ASN A 237 4.01 1.13 2.74
CA ASN A 237 2.89 1.88 3.30
C ASN A 237 1.56 1.27 2.83
N SER A 238 0.75 0.84 3.78
CA SER A 238 -0.63 0.39 3.54
C SER A 238 -1.60 1.41 4.15
N ASN A 239 -1.86 2.49 3.41
CA ASN A 239 -2.79 3.55 3.78
C ASN A 239 -2.60 4.11 5.21
N GLY A 240 -1.35 4.44 5.56
CA GLY A 240 -0.96 4.95 6.88
C GLY A 240 -0.44 3.89 7.85
N SER A 241 -0.53 2.60 7.52
CA SER A 241 0.10 1.52 8.29
C SER A 241 1.41 1.10 7.63
N VAL A 242 2.54 1.25 8.35
CA VAL A 242 3.85 0.84 7.84
C VAL A 242 4.09 -0.63 8.16
N MET A 243 4.21 -1.42 7.10
CA MET A 243 4.60 -2.84 7.17
C MET A 243 6.10 -2.96 6.98
N LEU A 244 6.77 -3.63 7.93
CA LEU A 244 8.17 -4.02 7.81
C LEU A 244 8.23 -5.49 7.38
N ASP A 245 8.83 -5.73 6.22
CA ASP A 245 9.28 -7.04 5.80
C ASP A 245 10.74 -7.21 6.21
N ILE A 246 11.04 -8.24 6.99
CA ILE A 246 12.38 -8.45 7.52
C ILE A 246 12.77 -9.92 7.57
N ALA A 247 14.00 -10.21 7.13
CA ALA A 247 14.65 -11.50 7.30
C ALA A 247 16.08 -11.31 7.81
N ALA A 248 16.52 -12.18 8.71
CA ALA A 248 17.90 -12.19 9.20
C ALA A 248 18.65 -13.36 8.55
N ALA A 249 19.55 -13.05 7.61
CA ALA A 249 20.29 -14.09 6.88
C ALA A 249 21.24 -14.87 7.81
N CYS A 250 21.59 -16.11 7.42
CA CYS A 250 22.57 -16.91 8.16
C CYS A 250 23.97 -16.26 8.21
N THR A 251 24.30 -15.36 7.28
CA THR A 251 25.56 -14.60 7.27
C THR A 251 25.57 -13.44 8.25
N LEU A 252 24.42 -13.05 8.81
CA LEU A 252 24.33 -11.96 9.77
C LEU A 252 25.11 -12.32 11.03
N VAL A 253 26.08 -11.48 11.42
CA VAL A 253 26.87 -11.70 12.63
C VAL A 253 25.99 -11.47 13.88
N ALA A 254 25.39 -12.56 14.35
CA ALA A 254 24.56 -12.61 15.54
C ALA A 254 25.41 -12.86 16.81
N PRO A 255 24.92 -12.44 17.99
CA PRO A 255 25.64 -12.66 19.24
C PRO A 255 25.59 -14.14 19.64
N THR A 256 26.60 -14.64 20.36
CA THR A 256 26.62 -16.02 20.87
C THR A 256 25.64 -16.26 22.01
N SER A 257 25.18 -15.19 22.66
CA SER A 257 24.11 -15.20 23.68
C SER A 257 23.34 -13.89 23.65
N GLY A 258 22.05 -13.92 24.02
CA GLY A 258 21.19 -12.75 24.03
C GLY A 258 20.76 -12.30 22.64
N VAL A 259 20.54 -10.99 22.51
CA VAL A 259 20.02 -10.33 21.32
C VAL A 259 20.95 -9.18 20.95
N LYS A 260 21.21 -8.98 19.66
CA LYS A 260 21.87 -7.79 19.13
C LYS A 260 20.82 -6.81 18.65
N VAL A 261 20.96 -5.56 19.11
CA VAL A 261 20.04 -4.47 18.78
C VAL A 261 20.54 -3.76 17.53
N TYR A 262 19.65 -3.61 16.55
CA TYR A 262 19.85 -2.85 15.32
C TYR A 262 18.92 -1.62 15.38
N PRO A 263 19.47 -0.41 15.65
CA PRO A 263 18.69 0.82 15.65
C PRO A 263 18.54 1.31 14.21
N LEU A 264 17.48 0.87 13.54
CA LEU A 264 17.15 1.33 12.19
C LEU A 264 16.48 2.70 12.26
N GLN A 265 16.47 3.42 11.13
CA GLN A 265 15.70 4.66 11.00
C GLN A 265 14.58 4.44 10.00
N LEU A 266 13.33 4.56 10.47
CA LEU A 266 12.19 4.71 9.58
C LEU A 266 12.17 6.15 9.09
N LEU A 267 12.13 6.34 7.78
CA LEU A 267 12.01 7.63 7.11
C LEU A 267 10.64 7.69 6.44
N VAL A 268 9.91 8.78 6.65
CA VAL A 268 8.66 9.06 5.95
C VAL A 268 8.75 10.44 5.30
N ALA A 269 8.35 10.50 4.04
CA ALA A 269 8.33 11.73 3.24
C ALA A 269 6.92 12.00 2.71
N ASP A 270 6.51 13.26 2.73
CA ASP A 270 5.32 13.73 2.02
C ASP A 270 5.62 14.00 0.53
N THR A 271 4.56 14.31 -0.23
CA THR A 271 4.64 14.56 -1.67
C THR A 271 5.35 15.86 -2.03
N ASP A 272 5.42 16.81 -1.09
CA ASP A 272 6.10 18.10 -1.19
C ASP A 272 7.56 18.05 -0.68
N GLY A 273 8.03 16.87 -0.26
CA GLY A 273 9.41 16.57 0.11
C GLY A 273 9.83 16.88 1.55
N ALA A 274 8.91 17.23 2.47
CA ALA A 274 9.28 17.25 3.89
C ALA A 274 9.37 15.83 4.45
N VAL A 275 10.29 15.65 5.39
CA VAL A 275 10.70 14.34 5.88
C VAL A 275 10.70 14.31 7.40
N THR A 276 10.27 13.19 7.95
CA THR A 276 10.40 12.86 9.37
C THR A 276 11.09 11.52 9.51
N THR A 277 11.91 11.37 10.55
CA THR A 277 12.52 10.09 10.89
C THR A 277 12.16 9.66 12.30
N ALA A 278 12.08 8.35 12.52
CA ALA A 278 11.88 7.75 13.82
C ALA A 278 12.79 6.52 13.98
N GLU A 279 13.23 6.26 15.20
CA GLU A 279 14.00 5.05 15.50
C GLU A 279 13.08 3.82 15.47
N LEU A 280 13.50 2.80 14.72
CA LEU A 280 12.87 1.48 14.68
C LEU A 280 13.87 0.45 15.20
N VAL A 281 13.57 -0.10 16.38
CA VAL A 281 14.44 -1.08 17.03
C VAL A 281 14.14 -2.48 16.52
N VAL A 282 15.16 -3.12 15.93
CA VAL A 282 15.13 -4.53 15.56
C VAL A 282 16.07 -5.33 16.47
N ASN A 283 15.53 -6.35 17.10
CA ASN A 283 16.19 -7.26 18.00
C ASN A 283 16.48 -8.58 17.27
N VAL A 284 17.75 -8.92 17.05
CA VAL A 284 18.13 -10.19 16.41
C VAL A 284 18.81 -11.12 17.40
N GLY A 285 18.15 -12.25 17.69
CA GLY A 285 18.70 -13.35 18.47
C GLY A 285 19.68 -14.20 17.66
N ARG A 286 20.45 -15.05 18.36
CA ARG A 286 21.29 -16.08 17.74
C ARG A 286 20.46 -17.06 16.91
N ASN A 287 21.11 -17.74 15.96
CA ASN A 287 20.53 -18.91 15.31
C ASN A 287 20.19 -19.98 16.36
N ALA A 288 18.96 -20.51 16.32
CA ALA A 288 18.58 -21.63 17.17
C ALA A 288 19.31 -22.89 16.70
N THR A 289 19.59 -23.82 17.61
CA THR A 289 20.09 -25.13 17.21
C THR A 289 18.88 -26.04 17.04
N PRO A 290 18.77 -26.79 15.93
CA PRO A 290 17.65 -27.69 15.72
C PRO A 290 17.63 -28.75 16.82
N THR A 291 16.44 -29.25 17.11
CA THR A 291 16.20 -30.27 18.14
C THR A 291 15.72 -31.55 17.48
N ILE A 292 16.08 -32.69 18.07
CA ILE A 292 15.53 -33.99 17.72
C ILE A 292 15.50 -34.88 18.98
N GLY A 293 14.45 -35.67 19.10
CA GLY A 293 14.22 -36.58 20.22
C GLY A 293 15.24 -37.70 20.32
N GLN A 294 15.29 -38.38 21.48
CA GLN A 294 16.10 -39.58 21.66
C GLN A 294 15.54 -40.75 20.85
N TYR A 295 16.42 -41.67 20.46
CA TYR A 295 16.03 -42.94 19.84
C TYR A 295 16.27 -44.09 20.81
N SER A 296 15.45 -45.13 20.69
CA SER A 296 15.69 -46.40 21.39
C SER A 296 16.70 -47.26 20.65
N ASP A 297 17.51 -48.00 21.41
CA ASP A 297 18.39 -49.03 20.85
C ASP A 297 17.59 -50.20 20.26
N VAL A 298 18.19 -50.90 19.30
CA VAL A 298 17.52 -51.94 18.51
C VAL A 298 18.32 -53.25 18.58
N ASN A 299 17.60 -54.35 18.75
CA ASN A 299 18.12 -55.69 18.48
C ASN A 299 17.62 -56.15 17.12
N LEU A 300 18.53 -56.44 16.18
CA LEU A 300 18.18 -56.75 14.79
C LEU A 300 18.60 -58.17 14.43
N LEU A 301 17.64 -58.94 13.92
CA LEU A 301 17.87 -60.30 13.41
C LEU A 301 18.31 -60.26 11.92
N PRO A 302 18.94 -61.33 11.41
CA PRO A 302 19.27 -61.43 9.99
C PRO A 302 18.02 -61.27 9.11
N GLY A 303 18.12 -60.42 8.09
CA GLY A 303 17.01 -60.06 7.17
C GLY A 303 15.88 -59.24 7.81
N GLY A 304 16.02 -58.82 9.08
CA GLY A 304 15.02 -58.03 9.79
C GLY A 304 14.88 -56.61 9.25
N ASN A 305 13.71 -56.01 9.47
CA ASN A 305 13.40 -54.61 9.16
C ASN A 305 12.73 -53.96 10.36
N VAL A 306 13.20 -52.78 10.76
CA VAL A 306 12.63 -52.01 11.88
C VAL A 306 12.51 -50.53 11.53
N GLN A 307 11.51 -49.87 12.12
CA GLN A 307 11.35 -48.43 12.10
C GLN A 307 11.56 -47.92 13.52
N VAL A 308 12.47 -46.97 13.70
CA VAL A 308 12.82 -46.39 14.99
C VAL A 308 12.42 -44.90 14.98
N PRO A 309 11.24 -44.55 15.52
CA PRO A 309 10.87 -43.15 15.67
C PRO A 309 11.65 -42.50 16.83
N PRO A 310 11.96 -41.19 16.75
CA PRO A 310 12.44 -40.45 17.90
C PRO A 310 11.29 -40.19 18.89
N ASP A 311 11.61 -39.94 20.16
CA ASP A 311 10.61 -39.58 21.19
C ASP A 311 10.00 -38.18 21.02
N ALA A 312 10.62 -37.34 20.17
CA ALA A 312 10.11 -36.07 19.69
C ALA A 312 10.58 -35.85 18.24
N PRO A 313 9.70 -35.34 17.35
CA PRO A 313 10.07 -35.06 15.96
C PRO A 313 11.15 -33.98 15.88
N PRO A 314 11.90 -33.91 14.77
CA PRO A 314 12.82 -32.81 14.53
C PRO A 314 12.06 -31.47 14.48
N ALA A 315 12.59 -30.44 15.13
CA ALA A 315 11.99 -29.10 15.16
C ALA A 315 13.07 -28.04 15.35
N ASP A 316 12.83 -26.83 14.84
CA ASP A 316 13.71 -25.67 15.04
C ASP A 316 12.92 -24.45 15.52
N ALA A 317 13.49 -23.67 16.44
CA ALA A 317 12.77 -22.58 17.12
C ALA A 317 12.66 -21.29 16.29
N ASN A 318 13.45 -21.18 15.22
CA ASN A 318 13.42 -20.12 14.23
C ASN A 318 12.93 -20.62 12.86
N ASP A 319 12.28 -21.80 12.81
CA ASP A 319 11.62 -22.36 11.63
C ASP A 319 12.50 -22.46 10.37
N ASN A 320 13.80 -22.75 10.51
CA ASN A 320 14.76 -22.85 9.39
C ASN A 320 15.41 -24.23 9.24
N LEU A 321 14.71 -25.29 9.64
CA LEU A 321 15.15 -26.69 9.49
C LEU A 321 15.48 -27.03 8.03
N ASP A 322 16.68 -27.55 7.76
CA ASP A 322 17.18 -27.79 6.39
C ASP A 322 17.21 -29.28 6.02
N GLY A 323 17.68 -30.15 6.93
CA GLY A 323 17.89 -31.54 6.58
C GLY A 323 18.03 -32.51 7.74
N LEU A 324 17.77 -33.78 7.43
CA LEU A 324 18.04 -34.92 8.29
C LEU A 324 18.89 -35.94 7.52
N SER A 325 19.88 -36.50 8.19
CA SER A 325 20.73 -37.56 7.65
C SER A 325 21.03 -38.61 8.72
N VAL A 326 21.36 -39.81 8.27
CA VAL A 326 21.80 -40.92 9.13
C VAL A 326 23.07 -41.51 8.57
N SER A 327 24.03 -41.83 9.45
CA SER A 327 25.31 -42.42 9.06
C SER A 327 25.69 -43.57 10.00
N PRO A 328 26.17 -44.71 9.48
CA PRO A 328 26.26 -45.04 8.05
C PRO A 328 24.89 -45.33 7.43
N THR A 329 24.75 -45.16 6.10
CA THR A 329 23.54 -45.54 5.33
C THR A 329 23.56 -47.00 4.88
N THR A 330 24.70 -47.67 5.01
CA THR A 330 24.89 -49.09 4.75
C THR A 330 25.46 -49.78 5.98
N LEU A 331 24.88 -50.91 6.35
CA LEU A 331 25.34 -51.72 7.46
C LEU A 331 26.49 -52.65 7.04
N PRO A 332 27.33 -53.14 7.97
CA PRO A 332 28.45 -54.03 7.64
C PRO A 332 28.08 -55.33 6.92
N ASP A 333 26.83 -55.77 7.08
CA ASP A 333 26.24 -56.96 6.44
C ASP A 333 25.64 -56.68 5.05
N GLY A 334 25.77 -55.45 4.53
CA GLY A 334 25.17 -55.01 3.28
C GLY A 334 23.72 -54.54 3.40
N GLY A 335 23.17 -54.47 4.62
CA GLY A 335 21.88 -53.86 4.92
C GLY A 335 21.84 -52.34 4.66
N SER A 336 20.64 -51.75 4.70
CA SER A 336 20.42 -50.33 4.40
C SER A 336 19.80 -49.57 5.57
N VAL A 337 20.12 -48.28 5.66
CA VAL A 337 19.61 -47.35 6.66
C VAL A 337 19.18 -46.07 5.98
N SER A 338 18.00 -45.56 6.35
CA SER A 338 17.49 -44.26 5.87
C SER A 338 16.72 -43.55 6.98
N VAL A 339 16.56 -42.23 6.86
CA VAL A 339 15.77 -41.40 7.77
C VAL A 339 14.81 -40.56 6.96
N ASN A 340 13.56 -40.44 7.41
CA ASN A 340 12.56 -39.60 6.75
C ASN A 340 12.46 -38.20 7.40
N ALA A 341 11.62 -37.32 6.83
CA ALA A 341 11.43 -35.95 7.33
C ALA A 341 10.84 -35.87 8.75
N ALA A 342 10.14 -36.92 9.22
CA ALA A 342 9.65 -37.00 10.60
C ALA A 342 10.72 -37.50 11.59
N GLY A 343 11.95 -37.73 11.13
CA GLY A 343 13.04 -38.29 11.91
C GLY A 343 12.96 -39.80 12.11
N VAL A 344 12.01 -40.51 11.53
CA VAL A 344 11.92 -41.98 11.71
C VAL A 344 13.04 -42.66 10.92
N VAL A 345 13.84 -43.48 11.61
CA VAL A 345 14.95 -44.23 11.01
C VAL A 345 14.47 -45.62 10.59
N SER A 346 14.57 -45.93 9.30
CA SER A 346 14.33 -47.26 8.74
C SER A 346 15.65 -48.04 8.68
N ILE A 347 15.70 -49.22 9.29
CA ILE A 347 16.90 -50.08 9.33
C ILE A 347 16.52 -51.45 8.75
N GLN A 348 17.24 -51.89 7.72
CA GLN A 348 17.08 -53.19 7.09
C GLN A 348 18.39 -53.98 7.16
N ALA A 349 18.41 -55.12 7.84
CA ALA A 349 19.56 -56.01 7.89
C ALA A 349 19.75 -56.77 6.56
N GLY A 350 21.00 -57.11 6.27
CA GLY A 350 21.40 -58.06 5.24
C GLY A 350 21.25 -59.51 5.70
N SER A 351 22.15 -60.39 5.27
CA SER A 351 22.07 -61.83 5.53
C SER A 351 22.66 -62.27 6.88
N SER A 352 23.24 -61.37 7.66
CA SER A 352 23.76 -61.63 9.01
C SER A 352 23.18 -60.65 10.03
N SER A 353 23.50 -60.82 11.32
CA SER A 353 23.12 -59.86 12.37
C SER A 353 24.15 -58.73 12.42
N PRO A 354 23.81 -57.49 12.03
CA PRO A 354 24.74 -56.37 12.11
C PRO A 354 24.86 -55.88 13.55
N ALA A 355 26.04 -55.38 13.92
CA ALA A 355 26.26 -54.59 15.13
C ALA A 355 26.88 -53.25 14.75
N GLY A 356 26.48 -52.18 15.42
CA GLY A 356 27.02 -50.85 15.13
C GLY A 356 26.29 -49.73 15.83
N VAL A 357 26.77 -48.51 15.58
CA VAL A 357 26.13 -47.28 16.07
C VAL A 357 25.74 -46.45 14.86
N LEU A 358 24.46 -46.12 14.76
CA LEU A 358 23.97 -45.13 13.81
C LEU A 358 24.00 -43.76 14.47
N THR A 359 24.43 -42.75 13.72
CA THR A 359 24.32 -41.34 14.11
C THR A 359 23.29 -40.67 13.22
N VAL A 360 22.18 -40.23 13.82
CA VAL A 360 21.19 -39.36 13.17
C VAL A 360 21.62 -37.92 13.40
N THR A 361 21.75 -37.14 12.34
CA THR A 361 22.09 -35.71 12.38
C THR A 361 20.93 -34.92 11.80
N VAL A 362 20.43 -33.96 12.57
CA VAL A 362 19.52 -32.91 12.10
C VAL A 362 20.30 -31.62 11.92
N SER A 363 20.04 -30.86 10.85
CA SER A 363 20.70 -29.60 10.53
C SER A 363 19.70 -28.51 10.17
N ASP A 364 20.07 -27.27 10.46
CA ASP A 364 19.36 -26.07 10.02
C ASP A 364 20.04 -25.40 8.81
N GLY A 365 19.35 -24.42 8.22
CA GLY A 365 19.82 -23.69 7.04
C GLY A 365 21.05 -22.80 7.28
N CYS A 366 21.41 -22.58 8.55
CA CYS A 366 22.62 -21.85 8.96
C CYS A 366 23.78 -22.77 9.35
N GLY A 367 23.59 -24.09 9.25
CA GLY A 367 24.59 -25.11 9.51
C GLY A 367 24.73 -25.53 10.99
N ALA A 368 23.83 -25.11 11.89
CA ALA A 368 23.81 -25.71 13.23
C ALA A 368 23.26 -27.13 13.14
N VAL A 369 23.81 -28.02 13.98
CA VAL A 369 23.51 -29.44 13.94
C VAL A 369 23.23 -29.98 15.34
N GLU A 370 22.36 -30.97 15.41
CA GLU A 370 22.13 -31.79 16.60
C GLU A 370 22.19 -33.27 16.22
N GLN A 371 22.77 -34.08 17.10
CA GLN A 371 23.02 -35.50 16.84
C GLN A 371 22.42 -36.42 17.89
N ARG A 372 21.94 -37.58 17.43
CA ARG A 372 21.45 -38.68 18.27
C ARG A 372 22.01 -40.00 17.79
N ARG A 373 22.06 -40.97 18.70
CA ARG A 373 22.62 -42.29 18.44
C ARG A 373 21.55 -43.36 18.56
N ILE A 374 21.69 -44.40 17.74
CA ILE A 374 20.97 -45.67 17.86
C ILE A 374 22.03 -46.76 17.94
N VAL A 375 22.03 -47.56 19.00
CA VAL A 375 22.87 -48.75 19.07
C VAL A 375 22.11 -49.93 18.47
N ILE A 376 22.73 -50.59 17.50
CA ILE A 376 22.26 -51.87 16.96
C ILE A 376 23.07 -52.96 17.64
N SER A 377 22.39 -53.84 18.37
CA SER A 377 23.00 -55.02 18.94
C SER A 377 22.56 -56.28 18.19
N THR A 378 23.45 -57.27 18.12
CA THR A 378 23.09 -58.61 17.68
C THR A 378 22.17 -59.21 18.73
N ALA A 379 21.04 -59.76 18.32
CA ALA A 379 20.35 -60.69 19.20
C ALA A 379 21.33 -61.83 19.52
N ASP A 380 21.80 -61.90 20.76
CA ASP A 380 22.42 -63.12 21.27
C ASP A 380 21.36 -64.19 21.07
N GLU A 381 21.70 -65.27 20.35
CA GLU A 381 20.86 -66.44 20.41
C GLU A 381 20.78 -66.80 21.90
N LEU A 382 19.57 -66.74 22.46
CA LEU A 382 19.27 -67.36 23.76
C LEU A 382 19.43 -68.89 23.59
N PHE A 383 20.66 -69.35 23.44
CA PHE A 383 21.06 -70.71 23.67
C PHE A 383 21.84 -70.73 24.98
N GLU A 384 21.11 -70.85 26.09
CA GLU A 384 21.60 -71.68 27.18
C GLU A 384 20.50 -72.63 27.67
N ASN A 385 20.68 -73.88 27.27
CA ASN A 385 20.66 -75.05 28.14
C ASN A 385 19.39 -75.34 28.96
N GLY A 386 18.47 -76.08 28.34
CA GLY A 386 17.49 -76.93 29.01
C GLY A 386 17.72 -78.41 28.66
N PHE A 387 18.50 -79.07 29.52
CA PHE A 387 18.88 -80.48 29.66
C PHE A 387 17.95 -81.61 29.15
N GLU A 388 18.65 -82.72 28.84
CA GLU A 388 18.29 -84.16 28.64
C GLU A 388 17.65 -84.63 27.32
#